data_AF-A0A527YEL2-F1
#
_entry.id   AF-A0A527YEL2-F1
#
_cell.length_a   1.000
_cell.length_b   1.000
_cell.length_c   1.000
_cell.angle_alpha   90.00
_cell.angle_beta   90.00
_cell.angle_gamma   90.00
#
_symmetry.space_group_name_H-M   'P 1'
#
loop_
_entity.id
_entity.type
_entity.pdbx_description
1 polymer ?
#
loop_
_entity_poly.entity_id
_entity_poly.type
_entity_poly.pdbx_seq_one_letter_code
_entity_poly.pdbx_strand_id
1 'polypeptide(L)' 'RFSLVDAVYAPIFRYFDAFDRIGDFGVLSRKPRVEAWRKRLHQRQSVKDAVTPDYPQRLHAFLQAKGSHLSKLIRRNEA' A
#
# COMPACT_ATOMS: atom_id res chain seq x y z
N ARG A 1 13.83 -17.96 2.09
CA ARG A 1 13.23 -18.02 3.45
C ARG A 1 12.46 -16.72 3.68
N PHE A 2 11.31 -16.77 4.35
CA PHE A 2 10.59 -15.58 4.84
C PHE A 2 11.10 -15.22 6.24
N SER A 3 11.12 -13.94 6.59
CA SER A 3 11.72 -13.42 7.82
C SER A 3 10.79 -12.43 8.55
N LEU A 4 11.17 -12.06 9.77
CA LEU A 4 10.45 -11.02 10.52
C LEU A 4 10.42 -9.68 9.79
N VAL A 5 11.51 -9.32 9.09
CA VAL A 5 11.56 -8.10 8.27
C VAL A 5 10.53 -8.17 7.13
N ASP A 6 10.38 -9.32 6.48
CA ASP A 6 9.33 -9.51 5.47
C ASP A 6 7.92 -9.38 6.07
N ALA A 7 7.71 -9.92 7.28
CA ALA A 7 6.42 -9.85 7.98
C ALA A 7 6.02 -8.42 8.36
N VAL A 8 6.98 -7.58 8.76
CA VAL A 8 6.75 -6.17 9.11
C VAL A 8 6.51 -5.33 7.86
N TYR A 9 7.26 -5.57 6.77
CA TYR A 9 7.16 -4.73 5.57
C TYR A 9 6.02 -5.11 4.64
N ALA A 10 5.52 -6.35 4.68
CA ALA A 10 4.34 -6.74 3.93
C ALA A 10 3.12 -5.81 4.15
N PRO A 11 2.67 -5.51 5.40
CA PRO A 11 1.60 -4.55 5.63
C PRO A 11 2.00 -3.11 5.30
N ILE A 12 3.25 -2.69 5.53
CA ILE A 12 3.73 -1.35 5.15
C ILE A 12 3.58 -1.12 3.65
N PHE A 13 3.93 -2.11 2.83
CA PHE A 13 3.78 -2.01 1.38
C PHE A 13 2.33 -1.89 0.91
N ARG A 14 1.34 -2.32 1.69
CA ARG A 14 -0.08 -2.04 1.37
C ARG A 14 -0.42 -0.56 1.46
N TYR A 15 0.23 0.19 2.35
CA TYR A 15 0.08 1.65 2.38
C TYR A 15 0.70 2.30 1.14
N PHE A 16 1.85 1.81 0.69
CA PHE A 16 2.40 2.26 -0.59
C PHE A 16 1.48 1.91 -1.76
N ASP A 17 0.84 0.72 -1.76
CA ASP A 17 -0.17 0.35 -2.77
C ASP A 17 -1.35 1.34 -2.74
N ALA A 18 -1.77 1.80 -1.56
CA ALA A 18 -2.82 2.80 -1.41
C ALA A 18 -2.37 4.20 -1.87
N PHE A 19 -1.15 4.62 -1.54
CA PHE A 19 -0.62 5.93 -1.92
C PHE A 19 -0.43 6.04 -3.43
N ASP A 20 0.07 4.99 -4.08
CA ASP A 20 0.27 4.98 -5.53
C ASP A 20 -1.06 5.11 -6.31
N ARG A 21 -2.21 4.80 -5.69
CA ARG A 21 -3.55 5.07 -6.26
C ARG A 21 -4.02 6.51 -6.09
N ILE A 22 -3.49 7.23 -5.10
CA ILE A 22 -3.84 8.63 -4.81
C ILE A 22 -3.03 9.58 -5.70
N GLY A 23 -1.79 9.22 -6.04
CA GLY A 23 -0.98 10.00 -6.96
C GLY A 23 0.41 9.39 -7.16
N ASP A 24 1.11 9.91 -8.18
CA ASP A 24 2.49 9.51 -8.46
C ASP A 24 3.46 10.25 -7.53
N PHE A 25 3.61 9.74 -6.31
CA PHE A 25 4.56 10.28 -5.32
C PHE A 25 6.00 9.81 -5.54
N GLY A 26 6.22 8.80 -6.39
CA GLY A 26 7.54 8.27 -6.71
C GLY A 26 8.39 7.80 -5.51
N VAL A 27 7.76 7.38 -4.39
CA VAL A 27 8.51 7.13 -3.14
C VAL A 27 9.56 6.02 -3.29
N LEU A 28 9.20 4.96 -4.01
CA LEU A 28 10.10 3.84 -4.28
C LEU A 28 10.84 3.98 -5.61
N SER A 29 10.68 5.09 -6.32
CA SER A 29 11.38 5.35 -7.58
C SER A 29 12.88 5.22 -7.39
N ARG A 30 13.53 4.60 -8.39
CA ARG A 30 14.97 4.29 -8.43
C ARG A 30 15.43 3.31 -7.35
N LYS A 31 14.53 2.49 -6.78
CA LYS A 31 14.86 1.44 -5.80
C LYS A 31 14.40 0.06 -6.31
N PRO A 32 14.96 -0.43 -7.43
CA PRO A 32 14.47 -1.62 -8.12
C PRO A 32 14.46 -2.88 -7.24
N ARG A 33 15.41 -3.01 -6.30
CA ARG A 33 15.45 -4.12 -5.33
C ARG A 33 14.28 -4.07 -4.34
N VAL A 34 13.87 -2.88 -3.91
CA VAL A 34 12.75 -2.70 -2.97
C VAL A 34 11.42 -2.93 -3.69
N GLU A 35 11.29 -2.47 -4.93
CA GLU A 35 10.11 -2.74 -5.75
C GLU A 35 9.94 -4.23 -6.04
N ALA A 36 11.02 -4.92 -6.40
CA ALA A 36 11.01 -6.37 -6.59
C ALA A 36 10.64 -7.10 -5.29
N TRP A 37 11.14 -6.62 -4.15
CA TRP A 37 10.79 -7.16 -2.84
C TRP A 37 9.31 -6.97 -2.50
N ARG A 38 8.76 -5.76 -2.67
CA ARG A 38 7.34 -5.45 -2.51
C ARG A 38 6.47 -6.38 -3.35
N LYS A 39 6.78 -6.53 -4.64
CA LYS A 39 6.06 -7.44 -5.56
C LYS A 39 6.13 -8.89 -5.05
N ARG A 40 7.30 -9.37 -4.63
CA ARG A 40 7.47 -10.73 -4.12
C ARG A 40 6.68 -10.97 -2.82
N LEU A 41 6.63 -9.99 -1.91
CA LEU A 41 5.83 -10.11 -0.68
C LEU A 41 4.34 -10.13 -0.97
N HIS A 42 3.86 -9.26 -1.86
CA HIS A 42 2.45 -9.20 -2.24
C HIS A 42 1.93 -10.53 -2.84
N GLN A 43 2.79 -11.32 -3.48
CA GLN A 43 2.39 -12.62 -4.06
C GLN A 43 2.29 -13.77 -3.05
N ARG A 44 2.81 -13.63 -1.82
CA ARG A 44 2.79 -14.72 -0.84
C ARG A 44 1.38 -14.95 -0.30
N GLN A 45 0.94 -16.21 -0.27
CA GLN A 45 -0.38 -16.58 0.23
C GLN A 45 -0.61 -16.12 1.68
N SER A 46 0.36 -16.34 2.57
CA SER A 46 0.32 -15.86 3.96
C SER A 46 0.22 -14.33 4.10
N VAL A 47 0.64 -13.57 3.08
CA VAL A 47 0.49 -12.11 3.05
C VAL A 47 -0.89 -11.74 2.49
N LYS A 48 -1.36 -12.42 1.45
CA LYS A 48 -2.71 -12.18 0.90
C LYS A 48 -3.79 -12.46 1.94
N ASP A 49 -3.71 -13.60 2.62
CA ASP A 49 -4.73 -14.08 3.55
C ASP A 49 -4.70 -13.37 4.91
N ALA A 50 -3.68 -12.55 5.18
CA ALA A 50 -3.56 -11.80 6.43
C ALA A 50 -4.55 -10.62 6.54
N VAL A 51 -5.27 -10.30 5.47
CA VAL A 51 -6.32 -9.28 5.45
C VAL A 51 -7.49 -9.77 4.63
N THR A 52 -8.67 -9.20 4.86
CA THR A 52 -9.86 -9.47 4.05
C THR A 52 -9.69 -8.93 2.62
N PRO A 53 -10.39 -9.48 1.62
CA PRO A 53 -10.30 -9.00 0.24
C PRO A 53 -10.68 -7.53 0.04
N ASP A 54 -11.53 -6.98 0.92
CA ASP A 54 -11.97 -5.58 0.91
C ASP A 54 -11.03 -4.61 1.65
N TYR A 55 -9.91 -5.11 2.18
CA TYR A 55 -8.95 -4.29 2.93
C TYR A 55 -8.41 -3.09 2.13
N PRO A 56 -8.04 -3.19 0.83
CA PRO A 56 -7.61 -2.04 0.06
C PRO A 56 -8.66 -0.91 0.01
N GLN A 57 -9.93 -1.24 -0.09
CA GLN A 57 -11.06 -0.30 -0.11
C GLN A 57 -11.25 0.32 1.27
N ARG A 58 -11.19 -0.48 2.33
CA ARG A 58 -11.24 0.01 3.72
C ARG A 58 -10.11 0.97 4.03
N LEU A 59 -8.89 0.66 3.57
CA LEU A 59 -7.73 1.54 3.75
C LEU A 59 -7.89 2.86 2.99
N HIS A 60 -8.42 2.82 1.76
CA HIS A 60 -8.73 4.02 1.00
C HIS A 60 -9.77 4.90 1.72
N ALA A 61 -10.90 4.32 2.14
CA ALA A 61 -11.93 5.03 2.90
C ALA A 61 -11.40 5.63 4.21
N PHE A 62 -10.54 4.88 4.92
CA PHE A 62 -9.85 5.38 6.10
C PHE A 62 -8.98 6.61 5.78
N LEU A 63 -8.15 6.57 4.73
CA LEU A 63 -7.31 7.69 4.32
C LEU A 63 -8.15 8.90 3.88
N GLN A 64 -9.28 8.69 3.21
CA GLN A 64 -10.20 9.75 2.82
C GLN A 64 -10.86 10.43 4.04
N ALA A 65 -11.24 9.65 5.06
CA ALA A 65 -11.89 10.14 6.27
C ALA A 65 -10.95 10.93 7.21
N LYS A 66 -9.62 10.82 7.06
CA LYS A 66 -8.65 11.48 7.94
C LYS A 66 -8.59 13.02 7.85
N GLY A 67 -9.21 13.64 6.83
CA GLY A 67 -9.15 15.09 6.65
C GLY A 67 -7.74 15.66 6.37
N SER A 68 -6.80 14.81 5.99
CA SER A 68 -5.40 15.16 5.74
C SER A 68 -5.19 15.75 4.33
N HIS A 69 -3.94 16.10 3.98
CA HIS A 69 -3.61 16.49 2.61
C HIS A 69 -3.91 15.36 1.60
N LEU A 70 -3.60 14.10 1.94
CA LEU A 70 -3.97 12.94 1.12
C LEU A 70 -5.48 12.83 0.95
N SER A 71 -6.26 13.13 1.98
CA SER A 71 -7.72 13.15 1.90
C SER A 71 -8.25 14.20 0.91
N LYS A 72 -7.56 15.35 0.79
CA LYS A 72 -7.89 16.37 -0.21
C LYS A 72 -7.57 15.90 -1.63
N LEU A 73 -6.43 15.22 -1.82
CA LEU A 73 -6.05 14.65 -3.12
C LEU A 73 -7.02 13.55 -3.56
N ILE A 74 -7.41 12.64 -2.67
CA ILE A 74 -8.44 11.61 -2.94
C ILE A 74 -9.71 12.26 -3.48
N ARG A 75 -10.28 13.23 -2.74
CA ARG A 75 -11.52 13.91 -3.16
C ARG A 75 -11.39 14.63 -4.50
N ARG A 76 -10.20 15.15 -4.82
CA ARG A 76 -9.94 15.81 -6.11
C ARG A 76 -9.91 14.81 -7.27
N ASN A 77 -9.41 13.61 -7.07
CA ASN A 77 -9.34 12.59 -8.12
C ASN A 77 -10.68 11.89 -8.39
N GLU A 78 -11.60 11.93 -7.41
CA GLU A 78 -12.95 11.35 -7.50
C GLU A 78 -14.01 12.34 -8.01
N ALA A 79 -13.68 13.63 -8.09
CA ALA A 79 -14.54 14.70 -8.59
C ALA A 79 -14.39 14.85 -10.11
#